data_AF-A0AAD4LIY3-F1
#
_entry.id   AF-A0AAD4LIY3-F1
#
_cell.length_a   1.000
_cell.length_b   1.000
_cell.length_c   1.000
_cell.angle_alpha   90.00
_cell.angle_beta   90.00
_cell.angle_gamma   90.00
#
_symmetry.space_group_name_H-M   'P 1'
#
loop_
_entity.id
_entity.type
_entity.pdbx_description
1 polymer ?
#
loop_
_entity_poly.entity_id
_entity_poly.type
_entity_poly.pdbx_seq_one_letter_code
_entity_poly.pdbx_strand_id
1 'polypeptide(L)'
;MHTLPMTSSPRLFSRKMLLRSLQVLVSGTRIGMAEAAEASATDLYVYASGGQLEGHWDDEVIQYIAGSREEAWRVRGWLGDVDVPDMDSNWYNTIIASFTADYLSTYLSPVPSPSDGVLSFGLMDFLLTCAPHYLPSRLYSVYPHPAQDPSKKRKYIIMLTSRNADVPRALVRDMYTKSWSAFDRLVSVVSPGGSIGLDDKLFSFWLLQGDSHPLSHVKGIFRFETGVKVNEFRDLRANPRCLVESQALSFRVRWARMAATGALGAAVGRARGTDRHADAGGTPIWVELVICPIRLILIARTNTHYWCVTEFNAVASLISELFDAPVFVPTTQLDSAQITPHRNAPAKGYPGRAALGGAYVARWVWSKERGTGRGGFEEEVRRLLSKRWVTGGGTPVRTHVGGETPAGSGANTPYGNRRTGFGAAVLEEEEEDTLEEEMERLGGDAFGEGELAARLLGALPSTTFTTPEIGTATPSSAGEGTAAVTTLMPVTALPTGEAETQVGLAKVAEPDVDAFMAYAAIVPEYCRLEGMLVKALV
;
A
#
# COMPACT_ATOMS: atom_id res chain seq x y z
N MET A 1 -15.01 32.12 12.67
CA MET A 1 -15.45 32.90 11.51
C MET A 1 -14.25 33.65 10.93
N HIS A 2 -13.58 33.06 9.94
CA HIS A 2 -12.62 33.76 9.09
C HIS A 2 -13.06 33.47 7.65
N THR A 3 -13.60 34.49 6.99
CA THR A 3 -13.96 34.49 5.57
C THR A 3 -12.68 34.57 4.75
N LEU A 4 -12.29 33.45 4.13
CA LEU A 4 -11.29 33.46 3.06
C LEU A 4 -12.00 33.85 1.75
N PRO A 5 -11.41 34.74 0.93
CA PRO A 5 -11.97 35.06 -0.37
C PRO A 5 -11.74 33.88 -1.32
N MET A 6 -12.80 33.17 -1.69
CA MET A 6 -12.75 32.16 -2.74
C MET A 6 -12.72 32.85 -4.11
N THR A 7 -11.53 32.99 -4.68
CA THR A 7 -11.39 33.24 -6.12
C THR A 7 -11.69 31.95 -6.86
N SER A 8 -12.81 31.94 -7.59
CA SER A 8 -13.27 30.89 -8.50
C SER A 8 -12.18 30.44 -9.47
N SER A 9 -11.66 29.22 -9.32
CA SER A 9 -10.84 28.56 -10.34
C SER A 9 -11.45 27.19 -10.69
N PRO A 10 -11.98 27.01 -11.92
CA PRO A 10 -12.47 25.72 -12.43
C PRO A 10 -11.41 24.61 -12.49
N ARG A 11 -10.14 24.94 -12.27
CA ARG A 11 -9.01 24.00 -12.43
C ARG A 11 -8.95 22.92 -11.34
N LEU A 12 -9.55 23.15 -10.17
CA LEU A 12 -9.55 22.14 -9.09
C LEU A 12 -10.50 20.97 -9.39
N PHE A 13 -11.59 21.22 -10.11
CA PHE A 13 -12.58 20.20 -10.48
C PHE A 13 -12.05 19.22 -11.53
N SER A 14 -11.17 19.67 -12.43
CA SER A 14 -10.71 18.87 -13.58
C SER A 14 -9.81 17.69 -13.22
N ARG A 15 -9.08 17.71 -12.09
CA ARG A 15 -8.18 16.59 -11.70
C ARG A 15 -8.89 15.47 -10.94
N LYS A 16 -10.01 15.75 -10.27
CA LYS A 16 -10.74 14.75 -9.47
C LYS A 16 -11.71 13.87 -10.28
N MET A 17 -11.92 14.15 -11.57
CA MET A 17 -12.89 13.44 -12.44
C MET A 17 -12.23 12.76 -13.64
N LEU A 18 -10.97 12.36 -13.48
CA LEU A 18 -10.16 11.83 -14.59
C LEU A 18 -10.69 10.48 -15.08
N LEU A 19 -11.24 9.64 -14.19
CA LEU A 19 -11.74 8.33 -14.57
C LEU A 19 -13.07 8.44 -15.32
N ARG A 20 -14.00 9.29 -14.86
CA ARG A 20 -15.22 9.58 -15.62
C ARG A 20 -14.89 10.17 -16.99
N SER A 21 -13.95 11.10 -17.08
CA SER A 21 -13.53 11.67 -18.37
C SER A 21 -12.99 10.59 -19.32
N LEU A 22 -12.18 9.67 -18.80
CA LEU A 22 -11.66 8.54 -19.57
C LEU A 22 -12.76 7.56 -19.97
N GLN A 23 -13.73 7.30 -19.09
CA GLN A 23 -14.86 6.41 -19.39
C GLN A 23 -15.76 7.02 -20.46
N VAL A 24 -16.02 8.33 -20.42
CA VAL A 24 -16.72 9.07 -21.48
C VAL A 24 -15.97 9.00 -22.80
N LEU A 25 -14.64 9.09 -22.79
CA LEU A 25 -13.82 8.96 -23.99
C LEU A 25 -13.92 7.55 -24.62
N VAL A 26 -13.90 6.50 -23.79
CA VAL A 26 -13.96 5.11 -24.25
C VAL A 26 -15.37 4.73 -24.72
N SER A 27 -16.40 5.18 -24.01
CA SER A 27 -17.80 4.87 -24.32
C SER A 27 -18.42 5.75 -25.40
N GLY A 28 -17.86 6.95 -25.64
CA GLY A 28 -18.47 7.95 -26.51
C GLY A 28 -19.78 8.55 -25.97
N THR A 29 -20.17 8.22 -24.74
CA THR A 29 -21.42 8.68 -24.11
C THR A 29 -21.14 9.33 -22.76
N ARG A 30 -22.02 10.24 -22.33
CA ARG A 30 -21.94 10.78 -20.97
C ARG A 30 -22.38 9.68 -20.00
N ILE A 31 -21.46 9.28 -19.13
CA ILE A 31 -21.71 8.29 -18.08
C ILE A 31 -21.76 9.00 -16.73
N GLY A 32 -22.53 8.44 -15.79
CA GLY A 32 -22.56 8.89 -14.42
C GLY A 32 -21.23 8.68 -13.72
N MET A 33 -21.10 9.28 -12.55
CA MET A 33 -19.91 9.18 -11.73
C MET A 33 -19.97 7.91 -10.89
N ALA A 34 -18.90 7.12 -10.84
CA ALA A 34 -18.88 5.91 -10.01
C ALA A 34 -18.97 6.28 -8.51
N GLU A 35 -19.97 5.72 -7.80
CA GLU A 35 -20.24 5.98 -6.38
C GLU A 35 -18.98 5.81 -5.51
N ALA A 36 -18.38 4.62 -5.60
CA ALA A 36 -17.26 4.20 -4.75
C ALA A 36 -15.95 4.95 -5.01
N ALA A 37 -15.74 5.47 -6.23
CA ALA A 37 -14.43 5.90 -6.68
C ALA A 37 -14.26 7.41 -6.76
N GLU A 38 -15.25 8.10 -7.32
CA GLU A 38 -15.16 9.52 -7.61
C GLU A 38 -16.16 10.32 -6.78
N ALA A 39 -17.45 9.93 -6.76
CA ALA A 39 -18.49 10.70 -6.08
C ALA A 39 -18.21 10.80 -4.57
N SER A 40 -17.94 9.67 -3.94
CA SER A 40 -17.54 9.55 -2.52
C SER A 40 -16.31 10.37 -2.12
N ALA A 41 -15.38 10.61 -3.04
CA ALA A 41 -14.14 11.36 -2.79
C ALA A 41 -14.28 12.88 -3.00
N THR A 42 -15.47 13.35 -3.39
CA THR A 42 -15.75 14.78 -3.61
C THR A 42 -16.08 15.54 -2.33
N ASP A 43 -16.48 14.83 -1.26
CA ASP A 43 -17.15 15.40 -0.07
C ASP A 43 -18.48 16.11 -0.38
N LEU A 44 -19.03 15.92 -1.58
CA LEU A 44 -20.34 16.43 -2.02
C LEU A 44 -21.41 15.33 -2.06
N TYR A 45 -21.02 14.07 -1.89
CA TYR A 45 -21.90 12.92 -2.01
C TYR A 45 -22.25 12.36 -0.64
N VAL A 46 -23.55 12.21 -0.37
CA VAL A 46 -24.07 11.58 0.84
C VAL A 46 -24.33 10.11 0.56
N TYR A 47 -23.70 9.26 1.36
CA TYR A 47 -23.90 7.81 1.27
C TYR A 47 -25.29 7.41 1.73
N ALA A 48 -25.83 6.36 1.11
CA ALA A 48 -27.02 5.69 1.59
C ALA A 48 -26.83 5.26 3.05
N SER A 49 -27.60 5.86 3.97
CA SER A 49 -27.63 5.50 5.39
C SER A 49 -29.07 5.47 5.90
N GLY A 50 -29.34 4.69 6.95
CA GLY A 50 -30.63 4.74 7.66
C GLY A 50 -31.85 4.27 6.87
N GLY A 51 -31.72 3.30 5.96
CA GLY A 51 -32.85 2.74 5.19
C GLY A 51 -33.14 3.45 3.87
N GLN A 52 -32.42 4.53 3.53
CA GLN A 52 -32.34 4.98 2.14
C GLN A 52 -31.58 3.94 1.31
N LEU A 53 -32.14 3.60 0.15
CA LEU A 53 -31.59 2.58 -0.75
C LEU A 53 -30.40 3.09 -1.57
N GLU A 54 -30.32 4.40 -1.79
CA GLU A 54 -29.39 5.04 -2.71
C GLU A 54 -28.78 6.31 -2.11
N GLY A 55 -27.50 6.55 -2.40
CA GLY A 55 -26.85 7.79 -2.02
C GLY A 55 -27.18 8.90 -3.02
N HIS A 56 -26.98 10.15 -2.62
CA HIS A 56 -27.34 11.31 -3.43
C HIS A 56 -26.34 12.44 -3.25
N TRP A 57 -26.34 13.38 -4.18
CA TRP A 57 -25.61 14.63 -4.05
C TRP A 57 -26.20 15.47 -2.91
N ASP A 58 -25.33 16.03 -2.06
CA ASP A 58 -25.70 16.95 -1.00
C ASP A 58 -26.02 18.33 -1.60
N ASP A 59 -27.30 18.58 -1.85
CA ASP A 59 -27.76 19.83 -2.46
C ASP A 59 -27.43 21.06 -1.60
N GLU A 60 -27.35 20.92 -0.27
CA GLU A 60 -27.01 22.03 0.64
C GLU A 60 -25.53 22.38 0.54
N VAL A 61 -24.65 21.38 0.54
CA VAL A 61 -23.20 21.59 0.38
C VAL A 61 -22.89 22.11 -1.03
N ILE A 62 -23.55 21.57 -2.06
CA ILE A 62 -23.39 22.07 -3.43
C ILE A 62 -23.89 23.52 -3.53
N GLN A 63 -25.03 23.86 -2.96
CA GLN A 63 -25.53 25.24 -2.89
C GLN A 63 -24.59 26.17 -2.15
N TYR A 64 -24.01 25.71 -1.05
CA TYR A 64 -23.04 26.47 -0.29
C TYR A 64 -21.77 26.77 -1.12
N ILE A 65 -21.25 25.77 -1.84
CA ILE A 65 -20.05 25.93 -2.69
C ILE A 65 -20.36 26.77 -3.94
N ALA A 66 -21.54 26.59 -4.51
CA ALA A 66 -21.98 27.29 -5.70
C ALA A 66 -22.28 28.77 -5.43
N GLY A 67 -22.65 29.14 -4.20
CA GLY A 67 -22.97 30.51 -3.80
C GLY A 67 -24.41 30.94 -4.13
N SER A 68 -25.07 30.26 -5.07
CA SER A 68 -26.49 30.45 -5.40
C SER A 68 -27.18 29.13 -5.71
N ARG A 69 -28.51 29.10 -5.58
CA ARG A 69 -29.30 27.89 -5.89
C ARG A 69 -29.21 27.57 -7.38
N GLU A 70 -29.30 28.58 -8.25
CA GLU A 70 -29.23 28.44 -9.70
C GLU A 70 -27.88 27.90 -10.16
N GLU A 71 -26.78 28.27 -9.49
CA GLU A 71 -25.46 27.70 -9.75
C GLU A 71 -25.34 26.26 -9.25
N ALA A 72 -25.96 25.92 -8.13
CA ALA A 72 -26.00 24.54 -7.65
C ALA A 72 -26.64 23.58 -8.65
N TRP A 73 -27.77 23.97 -9.27
CA TRP A 73 -28.39 23.17 -10.33
C TRP A 73 -27.45 22.97 -11.53
N ARG A 74 -26.66 24.00 -11.90
CA ARG A 74 -25.65 23.89 -12.96
C ARG A 74 -24.50 22.97 -12.57
N VAL A 75 -23.97 23.11 -11.36
CA VAL A 75 -22.89 22.26 -10.82
C VAL A 75 -23.35 20.81 -10.75
N ARG A 76 -24.57 20.54 -10.25
CA ARG A 76 -25.17 19.20 -10.24
C ARG A 76 -25.30 18.63 -11.66
N GLY A 77 -25.73 19.45 -12.63
CA GLY A 77 -25.77 19.07 -14.04
C GLY A 77 -24.38 18.73 -14.62
N TRP A 78 -23.31 19.38 -14.15
CA TRP A 78 -21.92 19.03 -14.52
C TRP A 78 -21.45 17.75 -13.87
N LEU A 79 -21.77 17.54 -12.58
CA LEU A 79 -21.45 16.32 -11.84
C LEU A 79 -22.15 15.09 -12.46
N GLY A 80 -23.36 15.27 -12.98
CA GLY A 80 -24.17 14.19 -13.54
C GLY A 80 -24.73 13.27 -12.46
N ASP A 81 -25.40 12.20 -12.88
CA ASP A 81 -25.89 11.17 -11.97
C ASP A 81 -24.75 10.33 -11.40
N VAL A 82 -24.99 9.66 -10.28
CA VAL A 82 -24.02 8.77 -9.66
C VAL A 82 -24.42 7.34 -9.99
N ASP A 83 -23.55 6.66 -10.72
CA ASP A 83 -23.76 5.27 -11.07
C ASP A 83 -23.31 4.41 -9.89
N VAL A 84 -24.28 3.72 -9.29
CA VAL A 84 -24.01 2.46 -8.61
C VAL A 84 -23.58 1.48 -9.71
N PRO A 85 -22.59 0.58 -9.49
CA PRO A 85 -22.17 -0.38 -10.51
C PRO A 85 -23.34 -1.27 -10.95
N ASP A 86 -24.09 -0.79 -11.92
CA ASP A 86 -25.18 -1.47 -12.61
C ASP A 86 -24.99 -1.37 -14.12
N MET A 87 -25.55 -2.33 -14.83
CA MET A 87 -24.97 -3.03 -15.99
C MET A 87 -25.01 -2.30 -17.36
N ASP A 88 -25.40 -1.03 -17.48
CA ASP A 88 -26.20 -0.66 -18.66
C ASP A 88 -25.54 0.10 -19.81
N SER A 89 -24.21 0.25 -19.89
CA SER A 89 -23.58 0.80 -21.11
C SER A 89 -23.12 -0.30 -22.06
N ASN A 90 -24.05 -0.92 -22.78
CA ASN A 90 -23.73 -1.84 -23.88
C ASN A 90 -23.31 -1.02 -25.13
N TRP A 91 -22.01 -0.82 -25.29
CA TRP A 91 -21.43 -0.12 -26.44
C TRP A 91 -20.95 -1.14 -27.47
N TYR A 92 -21.67 -1.27 -28.59
CA TYR A 92 -21.32 -2.19 -29.69
C TYR A 92 -20.98 -3.61 -29.22
N ASN A 93 -21.84 -4.23 -28.40
CA ASN A 93 -21.66 -5.57 -27.81
C ASN A 93 -20.52 -5.72 -26.79
N THR A 94 -19.92 -4.61 -26.33
CA THR A 94 -18.91 -4.59 -25.27
C THR A 94 -19.43 -3.85 -24.05
N ILE A 95 -19.26 -4.48 -22.89
CA ILE A 95 -19.70 -3.96 -21.60
C ILE A 95 -18.53 -3.18 -21.00
N ILE A 96 -18.77 -1.91 -20.67
CA ILE A 96 -17.78 -1.07 -19.99
C ILE A 96 -18.20 -1.00 -18.52
N ALA A 97 -17.47 -1.68 -17.66
CA ALA A 97 -17.67 -1.54 -16.22
C ALA A 97 -17.25 -0.15 -15.74
N SER A 98 -17.95 0.38 -14.73
CA SER A 98 -17.62 1.67 -14.13
C SER A 98 -16.18 1.70 -13.64
N PHE A 99 -15.49 2.79 -13.95
CA PHE A 99 -14.09 2.93 -13.58
C PHE A 99 -13.99 3.14 -12.07
N THR A 100 -12.91 2.64 -11.47
CA THR A 100 -12.69 2.74 -10.03
C THR A 100 -11.33 3.35 -9.70
N ALA A 101 -11.24 3.96 -8.52
CA ALA A 101 -10.02 4.61 -8.06
C ALA A 101 -8.89 3.58 -7.94
N ASP A 102 -7.66 4.02 -8.21
CA ASP A 102 -6.48 3.16 -8.23
C ASP A 102 -6.25 2.40 -6.91
N TYR A 103 -6.48 3.05 -5.76
CA TYR A 103 -6.34 2.45 -4.43
C TYR A 103 -7.45 1.41 -4.14
N LEU A 104 -8.69 1.65 -4.56
CA LEU A 104 -9.77 0.67 -4.44
C LEU A 104 -9.55 -0.52 -5.38
N SER A 105 -9.15 -0.25 -6.62
CA SER A 105 -8.80 -1.31 -7.56
C SER A 105 -7.64 -2.16 -7.05
N THR A 106 -6.62 -1.52 -6.48
CA THR A 106 -5.49 -2.22 -5.85
C THR A 106 -5.96 -3.11 -4.71
N TYR A 107 -6.88 -2.62 -3.86
CA TYR A 107 -7.51 -3.40 -2.78
C TYR A 107 -8.31 -4.62 -3.28
N LEU A 108 -8.97 -4.53 -4.43
CA LEU A 108 -9.72 -5.66 -5.00
C LEU A 108 -8.81 -6.75 -5.59
N SER A 109 -7.58 -6.42 -5.95
CA SER A 109 -6.67 -7.33 -6.66
C SER A 109 -6.26 -8.60 -5.88
N PRO A 110 -6.02 -8.59 -4.55
CA PRO A 110 -5.78 -9.82 -3.79
C PRO A 110 -7.06 -10.52 -3.30
N VAL A 111 -8.26 -9.97 -3.58
CA VAL A 111 -9.55 -10.52 -3.13
C VAL A 111 -9.61 -10.75 -1.61
N PRO A 112 -9.34 -9.70 -0.80
CA PRO A 112 -9.17 -9.83 0.63
C PRO A 112 -10.47 -10.33 1.29
N SER A 113 -10.33 -11.07 2.38
CA SER A 113 -11.45 -11.42 3.25
C SER A 113 -11.84 -10.22 4.13
N PRO A 114 -13.06 -10.17 4.69
CA PRO A 114 -13.48 -9.02 5.50
C PRO A 114 -12.62 -8.74 6.74
N SER A 115 -11.86 -9.73 7.21
CA SER A 115 -10.93 -9.64 8.34
C SER A 115 -9.48 -9.34 7.97
N ASP A 116 -9.18 -9.26 6.67
CA ASP A 116 -7.85 -9.01 6.18
C ASP A 116 -7.60 -7.49 6.12
N GLY A 117 -6.35 -7.10 6.40
CA GLY A 117 -5.87 -5.75 6.14
C GLY A 117 -4.99 -5.76 4.89
N VAL A 118 -5.22 -4.83 3.96
CA VAL A 118 -4.37 -4.63 2.78
C VAL A 118 -3.51 -3.41 3.02
N LEU A 119 -2.20 -3.60 3.25
CA LEU A 119 -1.24 -2.54 3.44
C LEU A 119 -0.51 -2.28 2.12
N SER A 120 -0.85 -1.19 1.48
CA SER A 120 -0.27 -0.78 0.22
C SER A 120 0.83 0.26 0.45
N PHE A 121 2.02 -0.05 -0.02
CA PHE A 121 3.17 0.85 0.04
C PHE A 121 3.33 1.64 -1.24
N GLY A 122 3.54 2.95 -1.08
CA GLY A 122 3.83 3.83 -2.19
C GLY A 122 4.19 5.25 -1.75
N LEU A 123 3.92 6.25 -2.61
CA LEU A 123 4.25 7.66 -2.33
C LEU A 123 3.53 8.11 -1.05
N MET A 124 2.32 7.62 -0.91
CA MET A 124 1.56 7.55 0.33
C MET A 124 1.29 6.08 0.59
N ASP A 125 1.36 5.68 1.86
CA ASP A 125 0.99 4.32 2.26
C ASP A 125 -0.48 4.30 2.67
N PHE A 126 -1.15 3.19 2.39
CA PHE A 126 -2.57 2.99 2.70
C PHE A 126 -2.78 1.67 3.41
N LEU A 127 -3.53 1.66 4.51
CA LEU A 127 -4.06 0.44 5.11
C LEU A 127 -5.57 0.40 4.88
N LEU A 128 -6.01 -0.58 4.09
CA LEU A 128 -7.41 -0.74 3.69
C LEU A 128 -8.02 -2.00 4.29
N THR A 129 -9.30 -1.95 4.67
CA THR A 129 -10.05 -3.13 5.11
C THR A 129 -11.55 -2.98 4.84
N CYS A 130 -12.27 -4.09 4.84
CA CYS A 130 -13.71 -4.10 4.64
C CYS A 130 -14.45 -3.75 5.93
N ALA A 131 -15.54 -3.02 5.81
CA ALA A 131 -16.42 -2.66 6.91
C ALA A 131 -17.89 -2.97 6.57
N PRO A 132 -18.64 -3.59 7.50
CA PRO A 132 -20.06 -3.91 7.28
C PRO A 132 -21.02 -2.72 7.47
N HIS A 133 -20.51 -1.58 7.96
CA HIS A 133 -21.30 -0.40 8.31
C HIS A 133 -20.59 0.89 7.89
N TYR A 134 -21.37 1.89 7.53
CA TYR A 134 -20.87 3.24 7.28
C TYR A 134 -20.81 4.02 8.60
N LEU A 135 -19.62 4.13 9.18
CA LEU A 135 -19.36 4.93 10.38
C LEU A 135 -18.27 5.96 10.08
N PRO A 136 -18.62 7.17 9.57
CA PRO A 136 -17.64 8.18 9.20
C PRO A 136 -16.90 8.71 10.43
N SER A 137 -15.62 9.02 10.26
CA SER A 137 -14.76 9.58 11.31
C SER A 137 -13.71 10.49 10.69
N ARG A 138 -13.10 11.37 11.50
CA ARG A 138 -11.91 12.13 11.08
C ARG A 138 -10.63 11.28 11.06
N LEU A 139 -10.66 10.11 11.69
CA LEU A 139 -9.50 9.22 11.83
C LEU A 139 -9.21 8.41 10.56
N TYR A 140 -10.21 8.22 9.70
CA TYR A 140 -10.14 7.36 8.53
C TYR A 140 -11.16 7.78 7.47
N SER A 141 -10.91 7.43 6.22
CA SER A 141 -11.88 7.62 5.13
C SER A 141 -12.70 6.35 4.93
N VAL A 142 -13.99 6.49 4.56
CA VAL A 142 -14.89 5.36 4.29
C VAL A 142 -15.43 5.49 2.87
N TYR A 143 -15.27 4.43 2.08
CA TYR A 143 -15.74 4.35 0.69
C TYR A 143 -16.74 3.20 0.55
N PRO A 144 -17.78 3.32 -0.29
CA PRO A 144 -18.61 2.19 -0.69
C PRO A 144 -17.75 1.11 -1.35
N HIS A 145 -18.09 -0.15 -1.15
CA HIS A 145 -17.37 -1.23 -1.81
C HIS A 145 -17.64 -1.18 -3.33
N PRO A 146 -16.62 -1.01 -4.19
CA PRO A 146 -16.79 -0.75 -5.62
C PRO A 146 -17.34 -1.93 -6.42
N ALA A 147 -17.24 -3.14 -5.89
CA ALA A 147 -17.70 -4.37 -6.54
C ALA A 147 -18.71 -5.09 -5.64
N GLN A 148 -19.85 -4.46 -5.39
CA GLN A 148 -20.92 -5.02 -4.54
C GLN A 148 -22.19 -5.28 -5.33
N ASP A 149 -22.90 -6.33 -4.97
CA ASP A 149 -24.20 -6.65 -5.57
C ASP A 149 -25.29 -5.74 -4.98
N PRO A 150 -26.09 -5.03 -5.78
CA PRO A 150 -27.19 -4.19 -5.29
C PRO A 150 -28.20 -4.96 -4.44
N SER A 151 -28.35 -6.28 -4.65
CA SER A 151 -29.25 -7.13 -3.87
C SER A 151 -28.70 -7.52 -2.49
N LYS A 152 -27.41 -7.33 -2.25
CA LYS A 152 -26.75 -7.67 -0.98
C LYS A 152 -26.66 -6.44 -0.08
N LYS A 153 -26.51 -6.67 1.23
CA LYS A 153 -26.21 -5.61 2.19
C LYS A 153 -24.94 -4.86 1.75
N ARG A 154 -25.03 -3.53 1.69
CA ARG A 154 -23.91 -2.65 1.34
C ARG A 154 -22.70 -2.91 2.25
N LYS A 155 -21.53 -2.96 1.63
CA LYS A 155 -20.24 -3.04 2.31
C LYS A 155 -19.47 -1.75 2.04
N TYR A 156 -18.51 -1.46 2.90
CA TYR A 156 -17.65 -0.30 2.80
C TYR A 156 -16.20 -0.73 2.89
N ILE A 157 -15.30 0.14 2.44
CA ILE A 157 -13.85 0.01 2.57
C ILE A 157 -13.39 1.19 3.42
N ILE A 158 -12.75 0.89 4.54
CA ILE A 158 -12.10 1.91 5.36
C ILE A 158 -10.66 2.03 4.91
N MET A 159 -10.17 3.26 4.81
CA MET A 159 -8.82 3.59 4.41
C MET A 159 -8.14 4.47 5.45
N LEU A 160 -7.02 3.97 5.97
CA LEU A 160 -6.04 4.74 6.73
C LEU A 160 -4.92 5.17 5.80
N THR A 161 -4.53 6.44 5.83
CA THR A 161 -3.55 7.02 4.90
C THR A 161 -2.36 7.60 5.65
N SER A 162 -1.13 7.27 5.24
CA SER A 162 0.08 7.95 5.69
C SER A 162 0.67 8.74 4.53
N ARG A 163 0.72 10.08 4.66
CA ARG A 163 1.32 10.94 3.62
C ARG A 163 2.85 11.00 3.70
N ASN A 164 3.40 10.63 4.85
CA ASN A 164 4.83 10.65 5.12
C ASN A 164 5.39 9.23 4.98
N ALA A 165 5.39 8.72 3.75
CA ALA A 165 5.73 7.33 3.41
C ALA A 165 7.10 7.21 2.73
N ASP A 166 7.12 7.17 1.39
CA ASP A 166 8.31 6.91 0.57
C ASP A 166 9.39 7.98 0.71
N VAL A 167 9.00 9.27 0.73
CA VAL A 167 9.95 10.39 0.77
C VAL A 167 10.79 10.38 2.06
N PRO A 168 10.23 10.23 3.28
CA PRO A 168 11.04 10.01 4.48
C PRO A 168 11.98 8.82 4.40
N ARG A 169 11.55 7.69 3.81
CA ARG A 169 12.39 6.49 3.67
C ARG A 169 13.57 6.75 2.74
N ALA A 170 13.34 7.41 1.60
CA ALA A 170 14.39 7.81 0.69
C ALA A 170 15.38 8.78 1.35
N LEU A 171 14.87 9.75 2.11
CA LEU A 171 15.70 10.71 2.85
C LEU A 171 16.58 10.02 3.91
N VAL A 172 16.00 9.13 4.72
CA VAL A 172 16.76 8.37 5.73
C VAL A 172 17.77 7.43 5.09
N ARG A 173 17.41 6.77 3.97
CA ARG A 173 18.38 6.01 3.17
C ARG A 173 19.55 6.90 2.76
N ASP A 174 19.29 8.06 2.15
CA ASP A 174 20.35 8.93 1.63
C ASP A 174 21.22 9.55 2.73
N MET A 175 20.66 9.77 3.92
CA MET A 175 21.38 10.32 5.07
C MET A 175 22.24 9.29 5.80
N TYR A 176 21.75 8.07 5.99
CA TYR A 176 22.37 7.09 6.90
C TYR A 176 22.89 5.83 6.20
N THR A 177 22.50 5.61 4.95
CA THR A 177 22.97 4.48 4.13
C THR A 177 23.35 4.96 2.73
N LYS A 178 23.77 4.02 1.87
CA LYS A 178 24.07 4.31 0.45
C LYS A 178 23.20 3.50 -0.51
N SER A 179 22.42 2.57 0.03
CA SER A 179 21.62 1.63 -0.75
C SER A 179 20.42 1.15 0.07
N TRP A 180 19.40 0.68 -0.64
CA TRP A 180 18.26 0.02 -0.03
C TRP A 180 18.62 -1.30 0.65
N SER A 181 19.62 -2.02 0.14
CA SER A 181 20.12 -3.25 0.78
C SER A 181 20.74 -2.96 2.14
N ALA A 182 21.52 -1.88 2.26
CA ALA A 182 22.05 -1.45 3.55
C ALA A 182 20.94 -0.96 4.49
N PHE A 183 19.95 -0.24 3.96
CA PHE A 183 18.77 0.19 4.72
C PHE A 183 18.03 -1.01 5.32
N ASP A 184 17.69 -2.02 4.52
CA ASP A 184 16.99 -3.22 4.96
C ASP A 184 17.78 -4.02 5.99
N ARG A 185 19.09 -4.16 5.82
CA ARG A 185 19.96 -4.80 6.81
C ARG A 185 19.93 -4.06 8.15
N LEU A 186 19.97 -2.72 8.15
CA LEU A 186 19.87 -1.96 9.39
C LEU A 186 18.50 -2.11 10.04
N VAL A 187 17.41 -2.14 9.24
CA VAL A 187 16.09 -2.48 9.76
C VAL A 187 16.09 -3.90 10.35
N SER A 188 16.77 -4.88 9.75
CA SER A 188 16.78 -6.25 10.27
C SER A 188 17.62 -6.45 11.53
N VAL A 189 18.75 -5.75 11.66
CA VAL A 189 19.75 -6.00 12.72
C VAL A 189 19.50 -5.16 13.98
N VAL A 190 18.90 -3.98 13.83
CA VAL A 190 18.57 -3.13 14.98
C VAL A 190 17.38 -3.71 15.72
N SER A 191 17.52 -3.86 17.04
CA SER A 191 16.48 -4.42 17.91
C SER A 191 15.19 -3.58 17.93
N PRO A 192 14.04 -4.20 18.28
CA PRO A 192 12.77 -3.48 18.42
C PRO A 192 12.85 -2.25 19.34
N GLY A 193 12.36 -1.12 18.83
CA GLY A 193 12.43 0.18 19.51
C GLY A 193 13.84 0.79 19.51
N GLY A 194 14.70 0.38 18.58
CA GLY A 194 16.00 1.01 18.31
C GLY A 194 17.12 0.68 19.30
N SER A 195 16.84 -0.02 20.39
CA SER A 195 17.82 -0.36 21.41
C SER A 195 17.53 -1.70 22.09
N ILE A 196 18.57 -2.32 22.64
CA ILE A 196 18.48 -3.58 23.39
C ILE A 196 17.85 -3.36 24.78
N GLY A 197 18.10 -2.20 25.39
CA GLY A 197 17.57 -1.84 26.70
C GLY A 197 16.05 -1.75 26.70
N LEU A 198 15.43 -2.12 27.82
CA LEU A 198 13.98 -1.96 28.01
C LEU A 198 13.60 -0.48 28.14
N ASP A 199 14.46 0.32 28.79
CA ASP A 199 14.19 1.71 29.14
C ASP A 199 14.71 2.72 28.09
N ASP A 200 15.71 2.36 27.29
CA ASP A 200 16.40 3.26 26.34
C ASP A 200 15.75 3.24 24.95
N LYS A 201 14.42 3.18 24.85
CA LYS A 201 13.74 3.07 23.55
C LYS A 201 13.83 4.37 22.75
N LEU A 202 13.98 4.21 21.43
CA LEU A 202 14.14 5.26 20.45
C LEU A 202 12.88 5.40 19.61
N PHE A 203 12.43 6.63 19.40
CA PHE A 203 11.28 6.93 18.54
C PHE A 203 11.62 8.04 17.58
N SER A 204 11.20 7.91 16.32
CA SER A 204 11.38 8.97 15.33
C SER A 204 10.09 9.24 14.56
N PHE A 205 9.73 10.49 14.38
CA PHE A 205 8.56 10.92 13.60
C PHE A 205 9.06 11.82 12.47
N TRP A 206 8.95 11.34 11.24
CA TRP A 206 9.40 12.04 10.04
C TRP A 206 8.21 12.63 9.31
N LEU A 207 7.67 13.72 9.83
CA LEU A 207 6.48 14.39 9.32
C LEU A 207 6.90 15.55 8.39
N LEU A 208 7.40 15.22 7.20
CA LEU A 208 7.88 16.21 6.22
C LEU A 208 6.75 17.09 5.68
N GLN A 209 5.50 16.63 5.79
CA GLN A 209 4.28 17.38 5.50
C GLN A 209 3.18 17.02 6.50
N GLY A 210 2.17 17.90 6.60
CA GLY A 210 0.98 17.64 7.43
C GLY A 210 0.29 16.36 6.98
N ASP A 211 0.09 15.45 7.94
CA ASP A 211 -0.53 14.14 7.68
C ASP A 211 -2.05 14.17 7.89
N SER A 212 -2.68 13.00 7.96
CA SER A 212 -4.08 12.87 8.35
C SER A 212 -4.29 13.31 9.81
N HIS A 213 -5.50 13.73 10.16
CA HIS A 213 -5.87 14.04 11.53
C HIS A 213 -5.49 12.88 12.48
N PRO A 214 -4.88 13.15 13.66
CA PRO A 214 -4.69 14.46 14.31
C PRO A 214 -3.37 15.18 13.98
N LEU A 215 -2.55 14.68 13.05
CA LEU A 215 -1.21 15.21 12.75
C LEU A 215 -1.19 16.22 11.59
N SER A 216 -2.34 16.77 11.18
CA SER A 216 -2.46 17.65 10.01
C SER A 216 -1.67 18.94 10.10
N HIS A 217 -1.43 19.45 11.32
CA HIS A 217 -0.68 20.67 11.59
C HIS A 217 0.78 20.40 12.00
N VAL A 218 1.16 19.15 12.21
CA VAL A 218 2.50 18.79 12.68
C VAL A 218 3.43 18.62 11.48
N LYS A 219 4.58 19.31 11.51
CA LYS A 219 5.62 19.21 10.48
C LYS A 219 7.00 19.26 11.13
N GLY A 220 7.88 18.35 10.75
CA GLY A 220 9.26 18.28 11.22
C GLY A 220 9.78 16.86 11.36
N ILE A 221 11.06 16.76 11.75
CA ILE A 221 11.68 15.50 12.15
C ILE A 221 11.85 15.57 13.67
N PHE A 222 11.20 14.65 14.38
CA PHE A 222 11.22 14.58 15.83
C PHE A 222 11.83 13.26 16.25
N ARG A 223 12.89 13.31 17.06
CA ARG A 223 13.55 12.12 17.60
C ARG A 223 13.46 12.15 19.12
N PHE A 224 13.27 11.00 19.72
CA PHE A 224 13.17 10.85 21.16
C PHE A 224 14.05 9.70 21.63
N GLU A 225 14.88 9.94 22.64
CA GLU A 225 15.62 8.92 23.38
C GLU A 225 15.12 8.92 24.83
N THR A 226 14.73 7.77 25.37
CA THR A 226 14.25 7.69 26.76
C THR A 226 13.11 8.68 27.03
N GLY A 227 12.25 8.90 26.04
CA GLY A 227 11.12 9.83 26.10
C GLY A 227 11.48 11.33 26.01
N VAL A 228 12.77 11.69 25.84
CA VAL A 228 13.26 13.07 25.74
C VAL A 228 13.59 13.40 24.28
N LYS A 229 13.17 14.59 23.81
CA LYS A 229 13.48 15.05 22.45
C LYS A 229 14.99 15.22 22.28
N VAL A 230 15.54 14.64 21.23
CA VAL A 230 16.94 14.83 20.81
C VAL A 230 16.99 15.37 19.37
N ASN A 231 18.12 15.98 19.01
CA ASN A 231 18.34 16.42 17.63
C ASN A 231 18.65 15.25 16.70
N GLU A 232 19.49 14.33 17.17
CA GLU A 232 19.97 13.15 16.44
C GLU A 232 20.17 12.00 17.44
N PHE A 233 20.01 10.76 16.98
CA PHE A 233 20.27 9.60 17.82
C PHE A 233 21.76 9.40 18.10
N ARG A 234 22.10 8.91 19.30
CA ARG A 234 23.48 8.52 19.63
C ARG A 234 23.97 7.40 18.71
N ASP A 235 23.13 6.41 18.43
CA ASP A 235 23.38 5.39 17.42
C ASP A 235 22.67 5.75 16.11
N LEU A 236 23.42 6.33 15.17
CA LEU A 236 22.90 6.73 13.86
C LEU A 236 22.28 5.56 13.09
N ARG A 237 22.73 4.33 13.34
CA ARG A 237 22.24 3.11 12.68
C ARG A 237 20.79 2.79 13.05
N ALA A 238 20.28 3.36 14.14
CA ALA A 238 18.90 3.16 14.56
C ALA A 238 17.88 3.94 13.70
N ASN A 239 18.30 4.99 12.98
CA ASN A 239 17.39 5.86 12.21
C ASN A 239 16.52 5.08 11.19
N PRO A 240 17.06 4.19 10.32
CA PRO A 240 16.25 3.36 9.43
C PRO A 240 15.17 2.53 10.14
N ARG A 241 15.53 1.82 11.22
CA ARG A 241 14.59 1.01 12.00
C ARG A 241 13.51 1.88 12.64
N CYS A 242 13.90 2.93 13.35
CA CYS A 242 12.98 3.81 14.07
C CYS A 242 12.01 4.54 13.13
N LEU A 243 12.41 4.85 11.90
CA LEU A 243 11.52 5.42 10.89
C LEU A 243 10.42 4.40 10.52
N VAL A 244 10.82 3.20 10.12
CA VAL A 244 9.88 2.16 9.63
C VAL A 244 8.96 1.70 10.76
N GLU A 245 9.50 1.50 11.97
CA GLU A 245 8.70 1.18 13.17
C GLU A 245 7.66 2.26 13.44
N SER A 246 8.03 3.54 13.36
CA SER A 246 7.11 4.65 13.61
C SER A 246 5.99 4.72 12.56
N GLN A 247 6.30 4.49 11.28
CA GLN A 247 5.30 4.43 10.22
C GLN A 247 4.32 3.27 10.44
N ALA A 248 4.82 2.10 10.80
CA ALA A 248 3.99 0.91 11.04
C ALA A 248 3.19 1.01 12.35
N LEU A 249 3.77 1.55 13.43
CA LEU A 249 3.09 1.85 14.70
C LEU A 249 1.96 2.86 14.49
N SER A 250 2.16 3.88 13.64
CA SER A 250 1.09 4.83 13.28
C SER A 250 -0.13 4.12 12.70
N PHE A 251 0.09 3.15 11.81
CA PHE A 251 -1.01 2.35 11.27
C PHE A 251 -1.65 1.46 12.32
N ARG A 252 -0.85 0.79 13.17
CA ARG A 252 -1.37 -0.05 14.26
C ARG A 252 -2.25 0.74 15.22
N VAL A 253 -1.78 1.89 15.69
CA VAL A 253 -2.52 2.76 16.61
C VAL A 253 -3.80 3.28 15.97
N ARG A 254 -3.74 3.72 14.71
CA ARG A 254 -4.93 4.20 14.00
C ARG A 254 -5.92 3.08 13.69
N TRP A 255 -5.43 1.88 13.39
CA TRP A 255 -6.26 0.69 13.23
C TRP A 255 -7.00 0.35 14.52
N ALA A 256 -6.30 0.33 15.66
CA ALA A 256 -6.92 0.10 16.97
C ALA A 256 -7.99 1.15 17.29
N ARG A 257 -7.68 2.45 17.08
CA ARG A 257 -8.65 3.54 17.26
C ARG A 257 -9.87 3.40 16.34
N MET A 258 -9.66 3.00 15.08
CA MET A 258 -10.74 2.71 14.12
C MET A 258 -11.56 1.49 14.55
N ALA A 259 -10.93 0.42 15.02
CA ALA A 259 -11.63 -0.76 15.49
C ALA A 259 -12.48 -0.45 16.73
N ALA A 260 -11.98 0.39 17.63
CA ALA A 260 -12.69 0.85 18.83
C ALA A 260 -13.96 1.68 18.53
N THR A 261 -14.07 2.29 17.34
CA THR A 261 -15.33 2.96 16.93
C THR A 261 -16.45 1.97 16.57
N GLY A 262 -16.15 0.66 16.48
CA GLY A 262 -17.07 -0.37 16.04
C GLY A 262 -17.22 -0.45 14.51
N ALA A 263 -16.40 0.27 13.75
CA ALA A 263 -16.53 0.34 12.28
C ALA A 263 -16.34 -1.01 11.58
N LEU A 264 -15.57 -1.92 12.17
CA LEU A 264 -15.38 -3.27 11.64
C LEU A 264 -16.45 -4.28 12.11
N GLY A 265 -17.40 -3.85 12.94
CA GLY A 265 -18.44 -4.69 13.52
C GLY A 265 -17.94 -5.65 14.61
N ALA A 266 -18.88 -6.43 15.18
CA ALA A 266 -18.61 -7.29 16.35
C ALA A 266 -17.80 -8.56 16.07
N ALA A 267 -17.30 -8.74 14.84
CA ALA A 267 -16.64 -9.96 14.37
C ALA A 267 -15.10 -9.89 14.49
N VAL A 268 -14.49 -8.70 14.47
CA VAL A 268 -13.03 -8.57 14.35
C VAL A 268 -12.26 -8.98 15.62
N GLY A 269 -12.93 -9.10 16.78
CA GLY A 269 -12.30 -9.55 18.02
C GLY A 269 -12.48 -11.04 18.38
N ARG A 270 -13.30 -11.81 17.64
CA ARG A 270 -13.73 -13.17 18.07
C ARG A 270 -12.98 -14.34 17.42
N ALA A 271 -12.12 -14.08 16.43
CA ALA A 271 -11.58 -15.15 15.58
C ALA A 271 -10.35 -15.87 16.14
N ARG A 272 -9.62 -15.30 17.12
CA ARG A 272 -8.56 -16.02 17.84
C ARG A 272 -9.19 -16.66 19.09
N GLY A 273 -9.52 -17.94 18.98
CA GLY A 273 -10.19 -18.78 19.98
C GLY A 273 -9.40 -19.04 21.26
N THR A 274 -8.79 -18.01 21.85
CA THR A 274 -8.38 -18.05 23.26
C THR A 274 -9.55 -17.61 24.11
N ASP A 275 -10.04 -18.49 24.98
CA ASP A 275 -10.96 -18.21 26.10
C ASP A 275 -10.36 -17.14 27.03
N ARG A 276 -10.29 -15.90 26.58
CA ARG A 276 -9.99 -14.76 27.42
C ARG A 276 -11.32 -14.29 27.98
N HIS A 277 -11.60 -14.72 29.22
CA HIS A 277 -12.69 -14.25 30.04
C HIS A 277 -12.81 -12.72 29.95
N ALA A 278 -13.83 -12.25 29.26
CA ALA A 278 -14.22 -10.85 29.24
C ALA A 278 -14.97 -10.55 30.54
N ASP A 279 -14.23 -10.21 31.60
CA ASP A 279 -14.83 -9.56 32.76
C ASP A 279 -15.30 -8.16 32.34
N ALA A 280 -16.59 -7.91 32.47
CA ALA A 280 -17.30 -6.72 32.02
C ALA A 280 -17.02 -5.46 32.88
N GLY A 281 -15.86 -5.38 33.52
CA GLY A 281 -15.44 -4.25 34.36
C GLY A 281 -14.36 -3.42 33.68
N GLY A 282 -14.75 -2.30 33.05
CA GLY A 282 -13.85 -1.21 32.63
C GLY A 282 -12.54 -1.67 32.00
N THR A 283 -12.56 -2.14 30.76
CA THR A 283 -11.35 -2.60 30.07
C THR A 283 -10.33 -1.46 30.00
N PRO A 284 -9.10 -1.67 30.49
CA PRO A 284 -8.01 -0.72 30.31
C PRO A 284 -7.81 -0.45 28.81
N ILE A 285 -7.43 0.78 28.44
CA ILE A 285 -7.07 1.24 27.07
C ILE A 285 -6.13 0.25 26.34
N TRP A 286 -5.39 -0.55 27.10
CA TRP A 286 -4.48 -1.61 26.67
C TRP A 286 -5.15 -2.79 25.94
N VAL A 287 -6.41 -3.11 26.24
CA VAL A 287 -7.15 -4.21 25.58
C VAL A 287 -7.59 -3.81 24.17
N GLU A 288 -7.80 -2.51 23.91
CA GLU A 288 -8.19 -1.99 22.59
C GLU A 288 -7.03 -2.07 21.56
N LEU A 289 -5.78 -2.13 22.02
CA LEU A 289 -4.57 -2.22 21.18
C LEU A 289 -4.22 -3.64 20.69
N VAL A 290 -5.07 -4.63 21.03
CA VAL A 290 -4.94 -6.04 20.64
C VAL A 290 -5.79 -6.39 19.42
N ILE A 291 -6.64 -5.46 18.95
CA ILE A 291 -7.45 -5.70 17.76
C ILE A 291 -6.60 -5.50 16.52
N CYS A 292 -6.05 -6.59 16.00
CA CYS A 292 -5.28 -6.62 14.77
C CYS A 292 -6.05 -7.34 13.64
N PRO A 293 -5.75 -7.06 12.37
CA PRO A 293 -6.26 -7.87 11.27
C PRO A 293 -5.80 -9.32 11.43
N ILE A 294 -6.61 -10.27 10.96
CA ILE A 294 -6.25 -11.71 11.04
C ILE A 294 -5.06 -12.01 10.15
N ARG A 295 -4.99 -11.35 8.98
CA ARG A 295 -3.90 -11.46 8.01
C ARG A 295 -3.62 -10.09 7.42
N LEU A 296 -2.36 -9.84 7.10
CA LEU A 296 -1.95 -8.66 6.35
C LEU A 296 -1.51 -9.05 4.94
N ILE A 297 -1.99 -8.32 3.95
CA ILE A 297 -1.59 -8.47 2.56
C ILE A 297 -0.81 -7.23 2.16
N LEU A 298 0.48 -7.37 1.88
CA LEU A 298 1.33 -6.25 1.46
C LEU A 298 1.32 -6.13 -0.05
N ILE A 299 1.13 -4.90 -0.52
CA ILE A 299 1.10 -4.59 -1.94
C ILE A 299 2.00 -3.40 -2.24
N ALA A 300 2.96 -3.58 -3.14
CA ALA A 300 3.67 -2.44 -3.72
C ALA A 300 2.89 -1.78 -4.86
N ARG A 301 2.87 -0.45 -4.91
CA ARG A 301 2.28 0.31 -6.02
C ARG A 301 3.33 0.61 -7.09
N THR A 302 2.90 0.57 -8.35
CA THR A 302 3.76 0.54 -9.55
C THR A 302 4.44 1.86 -9.93
N ASN A 303 4.31 2.91 -9.13
CA ASN A 303 4.68 4.29 -9.52
C ASN A 303 5.63 4.96 -8.52
N THR A 304 6.32 4.22 -7.67
CA THR A 304 7.17 4.81 -6.62
C THR A 304 8.62 4.54 -6.91
N HIS A 305 9.38 5.64 -7.03
CA HIS A 305 10.75 5.65 -7.49
C HIS A 305 11.77 5.03 -6.52
N TYR A 306 11.33 4.67 -5.30
CA TYR A 306 12.27 4.50 -4.21
C TYR A 306 12.03 3.26 -3.36
N TRP A 307 10.83 2.71 -3.14
CA TRP A 307 10.72 1.56 -2.24
C TRP A 307 9.55 0.60 -2.51
N CYS A 308 9.85 -0.69 -2.60
CA CYS A 308 8.89 -1.77 -2.83
C CYS A 308 9.00 -2.79 -1.69
N VAL A 309 8.03 -2.85 -0.78
CA VAL A 309 8.10 -3.75 0.40
C VAL A 309 8.15 -5.23 0.04
N THR A 310 7.75 -5.60 -1.18
CA THR A 310 7.92 -6.98 -1.67
C THR A 310 9.38 -7.35 -1.95
N GLU A 311 10.32 -6.41 -1.82
CA GLU A 311 11.77 -6.62 -1.93
C GLU A 311 12.48 -6.63 -0.56
N PHE A 312 11.79 -6.29 0.54
CA PHE A 312 12.40 -6.06 1.85
C PHE A 312 11.84 -6.98 2.93
N ASN A 313 12.60 -8.03 3.25
CA ASN A 313 12.17 -9.05 4.21
C ASN A 313 12.08 -8.50 5.65
N ALA A 314 12.96 -7.58 6.01
CA ALA A 314 12.98 -6.99 7.36
C ALA A 314 11.69 -6.23 7.66
N VAL A 315 11.14 -5.56 6.64
CA VAL A 315 9.92 -4.76 6.74
C VAL A 315 8.70 -5.67 6.88
N ALA A 316 8.62 -6.72 6.06
CA ALA A 316 7.54 -7.71 6.16
C ALA A 316 7.53 -8.37 7.56
N SER A 317 8.70 -8.73 8.08
CA SER A 317 8.87 -9.29 9.42
C SER A 317 8.44 -8.30 10.50
N LEU A 318 8.92 -7.05 10.43
CA LEU A 318 8.53 -5.98 11.36
C LEU A 318 7.02 -5.72 11.37
N ILE A 319 6.36 -5.74 10.22
CA ILE A 319 4.90 -5.56 10.13
C ILE A 319 4.17 -6.75 10.77
N SER A 320 4.66 -7.97 10.51
CA SER A 320 4.14 -9.21 11.09
C SER A 320 4.21 -9.17 12.62
N GLU A 321 5.37 -8.79 13.17
CA GLU A 321 5.61 -8.64 14.60
C GLU A 321 4.76 -7.51 15.21
N LEU A 322 4.62 -6.37 14.54
CA LEU A 322 3.84 -5.25 15.05
C LEU A 322 2.35 -5.55 15.12
N PHE A 323 1.79 -6.25 14.13
CA PHE A 323 0.37 -6.55 14.09
C PHE A 323 0.03 -7.93 14.68
N ASP A 324 1.01 -8.75 15.06
CA ASP A 324 0.79 -10.16 15.42
C ASP A 324 -0.13 -10.85 14.39
N ALA A 325 0.24 -10.71 13.12
CA ALA A 325 -0.54 -11.24 12.01
C ALA A 325 0.41 -11.75 10.92
N PRO A 326 0.16 -12.94 10.35
CA PRO A 326 0.93 -13.42 9.21
C PRO A 326 0.80 -12.46 8.03
N VAL A 327 1.91 -12.31 7.31
CA VAL A 327 2.05 -11.37 6.21
C VAL A 327 2.14 -12.12 4.89
N PHE A 328 1.31 -11.71 3.94
CA PHE A 328 1.21 -12.28 2.60
C PHE A 328 1.54 -11.24 1.55
N VAL A 329 2.15 -11.68 0.46
CA VAL A 329 2.42 -10.90 -0.75
C VAL A 329 1.84 -11.67 -1.93
N PRO A 330 1.16 -11.02 -2.89
CA PRO A 330 0.66 -11.78 -4.03
C PRO A 330 1.82 -12.26 -4.92
N THR A 331 1.77 -13.53 -5.34
CA THR A 331 2.89 -14.25 -5.98
C THR A 331 3.43 -13.52 -7.21
N THR A 332 2.54 -12.88 -7.98
CA THR A 332 2.95 -12.13 -9.17
C THR A 332 3.90 -10.96 -8.86
N GLN A 333 3.92 -10.46 -7.62
CA GLN A 333 4.87 -9.42 -7.19
C GLN A 333 6.20 -10.02 -6.74
N LEU A 334 6.18 -11.18 -6.08
CA LEU A 334 7.40 -11.90 -5.74
C LEU A 334 8.14 -12.35 -7.01
N ASP A 335 7.42 -12.95 -7.95
CA ASP A 335 7.97 -13.39 -9.23
C ASP A 335 8.53 -12.20 -10.03
N SER A 336 7.85 -11.06 -9.98
CA SER A 336 8.29 -9.83 -10.63
C SER A 336 9.59 -9.29 -10.02
N ALA A 337 9.68 -9.28 -8.69
CA ALA A 337 10.87 -8.84 -7.94
C ALA A 337 12.09 -9.74 -8.18
N GLN A 338 11.89 -11.01 -8.56
CA GLN A 338 12.98 -11.93 -8.88
C GLN A 338 13.60 -11.68 -10.26
N ILE A 339 12.82 -11.19 -11.24
CA ILE A 339 13.30 -10.98 -12.62
C ILE A 339 14.02 -9.65 -12.77
N THR A 340 13.48 -8.58 -12.18
CA THR A 340 14.13 -7.28 -12.20
C THR A 340 14.10 -6.71 -10.80
N PRO A 341 15.05 -7.15 -9.93
CA PRO A 341 15.25 -6.51 -8.65
C PRO A 341 15.47 -5.01 -8.90
N HIS A 342 14.95 -4.14 -8.03
CA HIS A 342 15.18 -2.69 -8.08
C HIS A 342 14.37 -1.93 -9.14
N ARG A 343 13.30 -2.50 -9.71
CA ARG A 343 12.39 -1.72 -10.56
C ARG A 343 11.16 -1.21 -9.80
N ASN A 344 10.93 0.08 -9.99
CA ASN A 344 9.82 0.86 -9.46
C ASN A 344 8.45 0.48 -10.05
N ALA A 345 8.44 -0.43 -11.03
CA ALA A 345 7.27 -0.94 -11.71
C ALA A 345 7.42 -2.46 -11.86
N PRO A 346 6.31 -3.21 -11.97
CA PRO A 346 6.38 -4.62 -12.26
C PRO A 346 7.25 -4.87 -13.49
N ALA A 347 8.09 -5.90 -13.43
CA ALA A 347 8.82 -6.40 -14.58
C ALA A 347 7.89 -6.55 -15.78
N LYS A 348 8.43 -6.37 -16.99
CA LYS A 348 7.64 -6.43 -18.23
C LYS A 348 6.87 -7.76 -18.28
N GLY A 349 5.58 -7.68 -18.58
CA GLY A 349 4.69 -8.84 -18.62
C GLY A 349 3.96 -9.13 -17.29
N TYR A 350 4.28 -8.44 -16.19
CA TYR A 350 3.54 -8.54 -14.93
C TYR A 350 2.50 -7.43 -14.81
N PRO A 351 1.23 -7.76 -14.45
CA PRO A 351 0.18 -6.75 -14.36
C PRO A 351 0.36 -5.87 -13.12
N GLY A 352 0.11 -4.58 -13.28
CA GLY A 352 -0.08 -3.67 -12.14
C GLY A 352 -1.32 -4.05 -11.34
N ARG A 353 -1.29 -3.82 -10.02
CA ARG A 353 -2.36 -4.26 -9.11
C ARG A 353 -3.68 -3.55 -9.35
N ALA A 354 -3.66 -2.24 -9.58
CA ALA A 354 -4.84 -1.50 -9.96
C ALA A 354 -5.43 -1.97 -11.30
N ALA A 355 -4.59 -2.35 -12.28
CA ALA A 355 -5.08 -2.88 -13.55
C ALA A 355 -5.72 -4.27 -13.35
N LEU A 356 -5.11 -5.14 -12.55
CA LEU A 356 -5.65 -6.46 -12.24
C LEU A 356 -6.99 -6.39 -11.49
N GLY A 357 -7.10 -5.52 -10.49
CA GLY A 357 -8.36 -5.29 -9.78
C GLY A 357 -9.48 -4.81 -10.70
N GLY A 358 -9.17 -3.88 -11.61
CA GLY A 358 -10.13 -3.35 -12.58
C GLY A 358 -10.57 -4.43 -13.58
N ALA A 359 -9.63 -5.26 -14.03
CA ALA A 359 -9.93 -6.42 -14.88
C ALA A 359 -10.82 -7.45 -14.17
N TYR A 360 -10.63 -7.68 -12.87
CA TYR A 360 -11.53 -8.53 -12.08
C TYR A 360 -12.93 -7.94 -11.95
N VAL A 361 -13.06 -6.63 -11.75
CA VAL A 361 -14.38 -5.96 -11.72
C VAL A 361 -15.06 -6.11 -13.07
N ALA A 362 -14.38 -5.81 -14.17
CA ALA A 362 -14.92 -5.97 -15.52
C ALA A 362 -15.34 -7.43 -15.80
N ARG A 363 -14.51 -8.41 -15.39
CA ARG A 363 -14.84 -9.83 -15.53
C ARG A 363 -16.06 -10.23 -14.72
N TRP A 364 -16.21 -9.72 -13.50
CA TRP A 364 -17.36 -9.97 -12.65
C TRP A 364 -18.64 -9.37 -13.25
N VAL A 365 -18.60 -8.12 -13.69
CA VAL A 365 -19.71 -7.43 -14.36
C VAL A 365 -20.16 -8.21 -15.61
N TRP A 366 -19.22 -8.54 -16.49
CA TRP A 366 -19.49 -9.36 -17.68
C TRP A 366 -20.12 -10.72 -17.35
N SER A 367 -19.68 -11.36 -16.26
CA SER A 367 -20.23 -12.64 -15.80
C SER A 367 -21.72 -12.52 -15.45
N LYS A 368 -22.07 -11.47 -14.71
CA LYS A 368 -23.46 -11.21 -14.29
C LYS A 368 -24.36 -10.94 -15.48
N GLU A 369 -23.94 -10.07 -16.40
CA GLU A 369 -24.74 -9.73 -17.59
C GLU A 369 -24.99 -10.95 -18.47
N ARG A 370 -24.02 -11.85 -18.59
CA ARG A 370 -24.17 -13.11 -19.35
C ARG A 370 -24.98 -14.18 -18.62
N GLY A 371 -25.44 -13.93 -17.40
CA GLY A 371 -26.10 -14.94 -16.54
C GLY A 371 -25.19 -16.12 -16.16
N THR A 372 -23.88 -15.97 -16.35
CA THR A 372 -22.89 -17.02 -16.02
C THR A 372 -22.27 -16.84 -14.63
N GLY A 373 -22.33 -15.61 -14.11
CA GLY A 373 -21.83 -15.25 -12.80
C GLY A 373 -22.68 -15.85 -11.69
N ARG A 374 -22.03 -16.51 -10.73
CA ARG A 374 -22.68 -17.02 -9.52
C ARG A 374 -22.12 -16.28 -8.32
N GLY A 375 -22.95 -15.47 -7.68
CA GLY A 375 -22.60 -14.79 -6.43
C GLY A 375 -21.99 -13.40 -6.58
N GLY A 376 -21.31 -12.94 -5.53
CA GLY A 376 -20.65 -11.65 -5.46
C GLY A 376 -19.27 -11.67 -6.12
N PHE A 377 -18.64 -10.50 -6.13
CA PHE A 377 -17.33 -10.28 -6.74
C PHE A 377 -16.28 -11.25 -6.20
N GLU A 378 -16.16 -11.38 -4.88
CA GLU A 378 -15.13 -12.19 -4.25
C GLU A 378 -15.29 -13.68 -4.57
N GLU A 379 -16.53 -14.17 -4.63
CA GLU A 379 -16.83 -15.56 -5.02
C GLU A 379 -16.45 -15.83 -6.48
N GLU A 380 -16.76 -14.91 -7.39
CA GLU A 380 -16.46 -15.05 -8.81
C GLU A 380 -14.94 -15.06 -9.07
N VAL A 381 -14.19 -14.15 -8.44
CA VAL A 381 -12.73 -14.09 -8.63
C VAL A 381 -12.05 -15.31 -8.00
N ARG A 382 -12.45 -15.72 -6.79
CA ARG A 382 -11.90 -16.95 -6.18
C ARG A 382 -12.20 -18.18 -7.01
N ARG A 383 -13.38 -18.27 -7.65
CA ARG A 383 -13.72 -19.35 -8.59
C ARG A 383 -12.80 -19.35 -9.80
N LEU A 384 -12.46 -18.19 -10.36
CA LEU A 384 -11.52 -18.08 -11.49
C LEU A 384 -10.10 -18.51 -11.09
N LEU A 385 -9.63 -18.06 -9.93
CA LEU A 385 -8.32 -18.44 -9.39
C LEU A 385 -8.27 -19.94 -9.08
N SER A 386 -9.35 -20.50 -8.51
CA SER A 386 -9.49 -21.94 -8.27
C SER A 386 -9.47 -22.74 -9.56
N LYS A 387 -10.17 -22.28 -10.60
CA LYS A 387 -10.13 -22.92 -11.93
C LYS A 387 -8.71 -22.91 -12.49
N ARG A 388 -8.01 -21.77 -12.39
CA ARG A 388 -6.61 -21.63 -12.82
C ARG A 388 -5.69 -22.60 -12.07
N TRP A 389 -5.87 -22.74 -10.76
CA TRP A 389 -5.14 -23.69 -9.91
C TRP A 389 -5.32 -25.14 -10.37
N VAL A 390 -6.57 -25.56 -10.57
CA VAL A 390 -6.89 -26.93 -11.04
C VAL A 390 -6.33 -27.18 -12.44
N THR A 391 -6.48 -26.23 -13.36
CA THR A 391 -5.91 -26.34 -14.72
C THR A 391 -4.38 -26.37 -14.71
N GLY A 392 -3.75 -25.71 -13.74
CA GLY A 392 -2.31 -25.76 -13.49
C GLY A 392 -1.83 -27.04 -12.78
N GLY A 393 -2.69 -28.04 -12.56
CA GLY A 393 -2.31 -29.27 -11.87
C GLY A 393 -1.92 -29.06 -10.40
N GLY A 394 -2.51 -28.06 -9.74
CA GLY A 394 -2.15 -27.71 -8.36
C GLY A 394 -0.83 -26.94 -8.25
N THR A 395 -0.40 -26.30 -9.34
CA THR A 395 0.75 -25.38 -9.33
C THR A 395 0.29 -23.96 -9.71
N PRO A 396 0.89 -22.91 -9.13
CA PRO A 396 0.63 -21.55 -9.57
C PRO A 396 1.00 -21.43 -11.05
N VAL A 397 0.01 -21.23 -11.91
CA VAL A 397 0.26 -20.96 -13.33
C VAL A 397 1.11 -19.69 -13.44
N ARG A 398 2.06 -19.66 -14.40
CA ARG A 398 2.88 -18.47 -14.68
C ARG A 398 2.01 -17.22 -14.83
N THR A 399 2.40 -16.16 -14.13
CA THR A 399 1.63 -14.90 -14.07
C THR A 399 2.14 -13.85 -15.04
N HIS A 400 3.23 -14.12 -15.77
CA HIS A 400 3.76 -13.22 -16.80
C HIS A 400 3.18 -13.52 -18.17
N VAL A 401 2.90 -12.48 -18.94
CA VAL A 401 2.52 -12.56 -20.36
C VAL A 401 3.70 -12.09 -21.21
N GLY A 402 4.28 -12.99 -22.02
CA GLY A 402 5.31 -12.64 -23.02
C GLY A 402 6.65 -12.14 -22.45
N GLY A 403 6.94 -12.41 -21.19
CA GLY A 403 8.27 -12.15 -20.61
C GLY A 403 9.26 -13.23 -21.02
N GLU A 404 10.50 -12.84 -21.31
CA GLU A 404 11.61 -13.77 -21.48
C GLU A 404 11.74 -14.60 -20.19
N THR A 405 11.65 -15.92 -20.31
CA THR A 405 12.07 -16.79 -19.21
C THR A 405 13.58 -16.64 -19.08
N PRO A 406 14.12 -16.26 -17.91
CA PRO A 406 15.56 -16.19 -17.76
C PRO A 406 16.15 -17.56 -18.09
N ALA A 407 16.94 -17.63 -19.17
CA ALA A 407 17.69 -18.82 -19.52
C ALA A 407 18.66 -19.10 -18.36
N GLY A 408 18.48 -20.24 -17.68
CA GLY A 408 19.27 -20.56 -16.50
C GLY A 408 18.66 -20.17 -15.15
N SER A 409 17.43 -19.65 -15.09
CA SER A 409 16.68 -19.62 -13.82
C SER A 409 16.22 -21.04 -13.46
N GLY A 410 17.18 -21.84 -12.99
CA GLY A 410 16.94 -22.93 -12.07
C GLY A 410 16.45 -22.38 -10.74
N ALA A 411 15.33 -21.64 -10.78
CA ALA A 411 14.58 -21.26 -9.61
C ALA A 411 14.12 -22.54 -8.94
N ASN A 412 14.94 -23.01 -8.01
CA ASN A 412 14.53 -23.73 -6.83
C ASN A 412 13.55 -22.84 -6.06
N THR A 413 12.35 -22.63 -6.60
CA THR A 413 11.21 -22.36 -5.75
C THR A 413 10.99 -23.65 -4.96
N PRO A 414 10.93 -23.64 -3.61
CA PRO A 414 10.78 -24.85 -2.81
C PRO A 414 9.45 -25.60 -3.05
N TYR A 415 8.59 -25.08 -3.92
CA TYR A 415 7.29 -25.64 -4.21
C TYR A 415 7.36 -26.55 -5.44
N GLY A 416 7.68 -27.81 -5.18
CA GLY A 416 7.28 -28.91 -6.06
C GLY A 416 8.37 -29.46 -6.96
N ASN A 417 9.30 -30.21 -6.38
CA ASN A 417 10.00 -31.25 -7.13
C ASN A 417 9.69 -32.64 -6.55
N ARG A 418 8.57 -33.23 -6.97
CA ARG A 418 8.37 -34.69 -6.98
C ARG A 418 8.52 -35.18 -8.42
N ARG A 419 9.74 -35.60 -8.74
CA ARG A 419 10.22 -36.45 -9.87
C ARG A 419 9.14 -37.14 -10.73
N THR A 420 9.29 -37.12 -12.06
CA THR A 420 10.03 -38.12 -12.88
C THR A 420 9.84 -37.82 -14.37
N GLY A 421 10.94 -37.73 -15.14
CA GLY A 421 10.88 -37.65 -16.61
C GLY A 421 12.25 -37.35 -17.20
N PHE A 422 12.96 -38.39 -17.59
CA PHE A 422 14.21 -38.36 -18.37
C PHE A 422 14.00 -37.65 -19.72
N GLY A 423 15.00 -36.91 -20.20
CA GLY A 423 15.09 -36.59 -21.62
C GLY A 423 16.01 -35.43 -22.00
N ALA A 424 17.18 -35.79 -22.55
CA ALA A 424 17.98 -35.06 -23.54
C ALA A 424 18.69 -33.75 -23.12
N ALA A 425 20.00 -33.90 -22.95
CA ALA A 425 21.00 -32.88 -23.17
C ALA A 425 21.00 -32.42 -24.64
N VAL A 426 21.13 -31.11 -24.87
CA VAL A 426 21.83 -30.55 -26.02
C VAL A 426 22.68 -29.39 -25.49
N LEU A 427 23.99 -29.59 -25.57
CA LEU A 427 25.01 -28.57 -25.46
C LEU A 427 24.96 -27.73 -26.75
N GLU A 428 24.87 -26.42 -26.61
CA GLU A 428 25.28 -25.47 -27.65
C GLU A 428 26.03 -24.34 -26.93
N GLU A 429 27.36 -24.39 -27.07
CA GLU A 429 28.28 -23.29 -26.80
C GLU A 429 28.30 -22.36 -28.03
N GLU A 430 28.79 -21.13 -27.85
CA GLU A 430 28.92 -20.02 -28.82
C GLU A 430 27.65 -19.14 -28.88
N GLU A 431 27.69 -17.80 -28.77
CA GLU A 431 28.61 -16.86 -29.39
C GLU A 431 28.53 -15.51 -28.64
N GLU A 432 29.64 -15.08 -28.03
CA GLU A 432 29.80 -13.83 -27.28
C GLU A 432 30.75 -12.95 -28.12
N ASP A 433 30.23 -12.13 -29.04
CA ASP A 433 31.07 -11.14 -29.79
C ASP A 433 30.32 -10.04 -30.58
N THR A 434 29.02 -9.80 -30.37
CA THR A 434 28.25 -8.84 -31.22
C THR A 434 27.63 -7.63 -30.51
N LEU A 435 27.98 -7.37 -29.23
CA LEU A 435 27.31 -6.33 -28.43
C LEU A 435 28.12 -5.03 -28.20
N GLU A 436 29.36 -4.93 -28.68
CA GLU A 436 30.17 -3.71 -28.49
C GLU A 436 30.08 -2.70 -29.66
N GLU A 437 29.59 -3.08 -30.85
CA GLU A 437 29.57 -2.17 -32.03
C GLU A 437 28.29 -1.33 -32.20
N GLU A 438 27.20 -1.60 -31.47
CA GLU A 438 25.95 -0.81 -31.59
C GLU A 438 25.86 0.37 -30.60
N MET A 439 26.75 0.47 -29.61
CA MET A 439 26.66 1.50 -28.56
C MET A 439 27.30 2.86 -28.93
N GLU A 440 27.98 2.97 -30.08
CA GLU A 440 28.61 4.23 -30.53
C GLU A 440 27.76 5.05 -31.53
N ARG A 441 26.57 4.59 -31.95
CA ARG A 441 25.84 5.21 -33.08
C ARG A 441 24.61 6.08 -32.76
N LEU A 442 24.27 6.29 -31.49
CA LEU A 442 23.10 7.11 -31.12
C LEU A 442 23.44 8.19 -30.08
N GLY A 443 24.34 9.10 -30.49
CA GLY A 443 24.38 10.45 -29.93
C GLY A 443 23.38 11.35 -30.67
N GLY A 444 22.42 11.93 -29.95
CA GLY A 444 21.49 12.90 -30.51
C GLY A 444 20.43 13.41 -29.53
N ASP A 445 20.57 14.70 -29.18
CA ASP A 445 19.68 15.56 -28.39
C ASP A 445 18.18 15.25 -28.37
N ALA A 446 17.57 15.30 -27.18
CA ALA A 446 16.19 15.77 -27.01
C ALA A 446 15.92 16.28 -25.58
N PHE A 447 15.42 17.52 -25.53
CA PHE A 447 15.02 18.32 -24.37
C PHE A 447 13.84 17.73 -23.56
N GLY A 448 13.92 17.91 -22.23
CA GLY A 448 12.86 18.56 -21.44
C GLY A 448 11.73 17.70 -20.85
N GLU A 449 11.81 17.40 -19.55
CA GLU A 449 10.75 17.64 -18.54
C GLU A 449 11.17 17.00 -17.20
N GLY A 450 11.50 17.83 -16.20
CA GLY A 450 11.94 17.32 -14.90
C GLY A 450 12.15 18.39 -13.83
N GLU A 451 11.40 19.50 -13.86
CA GLU A 451 11.55 20.60 -12.91
C GLU A 451 10.36 20.66 -11.93
N LEU A 452 10.24 19.65 -11.05
CA LEU A 452 9.36 19.75 -9.87
C LEU A 452 9.97 19.19 -8.57
N ALA A 453 11.09 18.45 -8.64
CA ALA A 453 11.78 17.93 -7.45
C ALA A 453 12.87 18.88 -6.90
N ALA A 454 13.37 19.84 -7.69
CA ALA A 454 14.47 20.72 -7.29
C ALA A 454 14.05 21.93 -6.44
N ARG A 455 12.75 22.22 -6.29
CA ARG A 455 12.26 23.44 -5.60
C ARG A 455 11.92 23.28 -4.12
N LEU A 456 12.08 22.09 -3.52
CA LEU A 456 11.82 21.87 -2.09
C LEU A 456 13.07 21.79 -1.20
N LEU A 457 14.27 21.95 -1.74
CA LEU A 457 15.54 21.90 -1.00
C LEU A 457 16.25 23.28 -0.88
N GLY A 458 15.47 24.36 -0.87
CA GLY A 458 16.00 25.72 -0.67
C GLY A 458 16.34 26.02 0.79
N ALA A 459 17.64 26.11 1.06
CA ALA A 459 18.30 26.78 2.19
C ALA A 459 18.19 26.14 3.60
N LEU A 460 19.16 25.26 3.89
CA LEU A 460 19.71 25.13 5.25
C LEU A 460 21.21 25.48 5.21
N PRO A 461 21.74 26.22 6.20
CA PRO A 461 23.15 26.61 6.23
C PRO A 461 24.04 25.38 6.48
N SER A 462 25.08 25.27 5.65
CA SER A 462 26.17 24.30 5.78
C SER A 462 26.80 24.38 7.17
N THR A 463 26.71 23.30 7.96
CA THR A 463 27.60 23.05 9.08
C THR A 463 28.56 21.95 8.67
N THR A 464 29.79 22.36 8.42
CA THR A 464 30.96 21.48 8.28
C THR A 464 31.05 20.59 9.52
N PHE A 465 30.82 19.29 9.37
CA PHE A 465 31.02 18.31 10.44
C PHE A 465 32.23 17.45 10.12
N THR A 466 33.24 17.53 10.99
CA THR A 466 34.44 16.70 10.99
C THR A 466 34.09 15.32 11.53
N THR A 467 34.23 14.30 10.70
CA THR A 467 34.20 12.89 11.11
C THR A 467 35.47 12.55 11.90
N PRO A 468 35.41 11.82 13.03
CA PRO A 468 36.60 11.27 13.64
C PRO A 468 37.10 10.07 12.81
N GLU A 469 38.39 10.13 12.43
CA GLU A 469 39.13 9.02 11.82
C GLU A 469 39.19 7.80 12.74
N ILE A 470 38.87 6.62 12.19
CA ILE A 470 39.23 5.32 12.75
C ILE A 470 40.29 4.71 11.84
N GLY A 471 41.49 4.52 12.39
CA GLY A 471 42.41 3.44 12.01
C GLY A 471 43.29 3.67 10.78
N THR A 472 44.48 4.23 11.00
CA THR A 472 45.64 4.17 10.11
C THR A 472 46.02 2.72 9.77
N ALA A 473 45.83 2.33 8.51
CA ALA A 473 46.56 1.26 7.85
C ALA A 473 47.13 1.79 6.52
N THR A 474 48.40 1.47 6.30
CA THR A 474 49.30 1.93 5.22
C THR A 474 48.78 1.74 3.79
N PRO A 475 49.20 2.58 2.82
CA PRO A 475 48.71 2.52 1.45
C PRO A 475 49.49 1.47 0.63
N SER A 476 48.79 0.48 0.08
CA SER A 476 49.31 -0.37 -0.99
C SER A 476 48.39 -0.28 -2.21
N SER A 477 48.94 0.32 -3.27
CA SER A 477 48.67 0.09 -4.70
C SER A 477 47.24 -0.12 -5.18
N ALA A 478 46.80 0.83 -6.01
CA ALA A 478 45.59 0.83 -6.81
C ALA A 478 45.37 -0.48 -7.60
N GLY A 479 44.20 -1.08 -7.37
CA GLY A 479 43.49 -1.89 -8.35
C GLY A 479 42.08 -1.33 -8.46
N GLU A 480 41.64 -1.00 -9.67
CA GLU A 480 40.24 -0.70 -9.98
C GLU A 480 39.40 -1.94 -9.72
N GLY A 481 38.99 -2.12 -8.47
CA GLY A 481 37.95 -3.06 -8.10
C GLY A 481 36.61 -2.45 -8.46
N THR A 482 35.98 -2.96 -9.53
CA THR A 482 34.55 -2.82 -9.74
C THR A 482 33.85 -3.27 -8.46
N ALA A 483 33.38 -2.31 -7.65
CA ALA A 483 32.69 -2.60 -6.41
C ALA A 483 31.44 -3.43 -6.76
N ALA A 484 31.49 -4.73 -6.49
CA ALA A 484 30.38 -5.63 -6.75
C ALA A 484 29.14 -5.07 -6.06
N VAL A 485 28.18 -4.63 -6.86
CA VAL A 485 26.89 -4.13 -6.38
C VAL A 485 26.26 -5.26 -5.59
N THR A 486 26.17 -5.13 -4.27
CA THR A 486 25.50 -6.12 -3.42
C THR A 486 24.05 -6.21 -3.88
N THR A 487 23.71 -7.29 -4.57
CA THR A 487 22.35 -7.57 -5.03
C THR A 487 21.43 -7.70 -3.82
N LEU A 488 20.23 -7.08 -3.89
CA LEU A 488 19.21 -7.29 -2.86
C LEU A 488 18.84 -8.77 -2.85
N MET A 489 18.72 -9.35 -1.65
CA MET A 489 18.16 -10.68 -1.51
C MET A 489 16.64 -10.57 -1.73
N PRO A 490 16.08 -11.19 -2.78
CA PRO A 490 14.63 -11.14 -2.98
C PRO A 490 13.91 -11.80 -1.81
N VAL A 491 12.72 -11.27 -1.48
CA VAL A 491 11.87 -11.85 -0.44
C VAL A 491 11.57 -13.30 -0.79
N THR A 492 11.88 -14.20 0.14
CA THR A 492 11.66 -15.63 -0.02
C THR A 492 10.32 -16.01 0.59
N ALA A 493 9.47 -16.67 -0.18
CA ALA A 493 8.19 -17.16 0.31
C ALA A 493 8.41 -18.28 1.37
N LEU A 494 7.75 -18.13 2.52
CA LEU A 494 7.64 -19.15 3.56
C LEU A 494 6.60 -20.20 3.19
N PRO A 495 6.61 -21.41 3.80
CA PRO A 495 5.58 -22.44 3.64
C PRO A 495 4.16 -21.87 3.69
N THR A 496 3.51 -21.80 2.53
CA THR A 496 2.20 -21.16 2.34
C THR A 496 1.12 -22.23 2.25
N GLY A 497 -0.02 -21.99 2.88
CA GLY A 497 -1.17 -22.89 2.81
C GLY A 497 -1.68 -23.04 1.37
N GLU A 498 -2.30 -24.18 1.07
CA GLU A 498 -2.85 -24.44 -0.26
C GLU A 498 -3.93 -23.42 -0.62
N ALA A 499 -4.79 -23.04 0.35
CA ALA A 499 -5.86 -22.07 0.14
C ALA A 499 -5.31 -20.69 -0.26
N GLU A 500 -4.25 -20.21 0.38
CA GLU A 500 -3.59 -18.95 0.05
C GLU A 500 -2.87 -19.03 -1.30
N THR A 501 -2.19 -20.14 -1.56
CA THR A 501 -1.50 -20.37 -2.84
C THR A 501 -2.49 -20.41 -4.01
N GLN A 502 -3.66 -21.03 -3.81
CA GLN A 502 -4.74 -21.10 -4.78
C GLN A 502 -5.27 -19.71 -5.18
N VAL A 503 -5.29 -18.75 -4.24
CA VAL A 503 -5.67 -17.35 -4.52
C VAL A 503 -4.49 -16.48 -4.95
N GLY A 504 -3.31 -17.07 -5.18
CA GLY A 504 -2.13 -16.37 -5.66
C GLY A 504 -1.45 -15.50 -4.59
N LEU A 505 -1.55 -15.88 -3.31
CA LEU A 505 -0.84 -15.27 -2.21
C LEU A 505 0.30 -16.18 -1.75
N ALA A 506 1.41 -15.58 -1.34
CA ALA A 506 2.55 -16.24 -0.73
C ALA A 506 2.82 -15.61 0.63
N LYS A 507 2.96 -16.43 1.66
CA LYS A 507 3.34 -15.99 2.99
C LYS A 507 4.82 -15.60 2.99
N VAL A 508 5.15 -14.46 3.59
CA VAL A 508 6.52 -13.94 3.62
C VAL A 508 7.04 -13.70 5.04
N ALA A 509 6.15 -13.55 6.02
CA ALA A 509 6.52 -13.48 7.43
C ALA A 509 5.45 -14.12 8.31
N GLU A 510 5.90 -14.67 9.43
CA GLU A 510 5.07 -15.18 10.53
C GLU A 510 5.19 -14.24 11.73
N PRO A 511 4.15 -14.12 12.57
CA PRO A 511 4.26 -13.29 13.76
C PRO A 511 5.13 -14.01 14.80
N ASP A 512 6.06 -13.27 15.37
CA ASP A 512 6.79 -13.68 16.56
C ASP A 512 6.09 -13.07 17.78
N VAL A 513 5.64 -13.93 18.70
CA VAL A 513 4.88 -13.51 19.88
C VAL A 513 5.73 -12.69 20.84
N ASP A 514 7.01 -13.02 21.01
CA ASP A 514 7.90 -12.29 21.92
C ASP A 514 8.22 -10.91 21.35
N ALA A 515 8.49 -10.84 20.04
CA ALA A 515 8.66 -9.57 19.34
C ALA A 515 7.38 -8.72 19.40
N PHE A 516 6.21 -9.32 19.20
CA PHE A 516 4.93 -8.63 19.34
C PHE A 516 4.75 -8.05 20.76
N MET A 517 5.07 -8.83 21.80
CA MET A 517 4.98 -8.37 23.19
C MET A 517 5.95 -7.22 23.46
N ALA A 518 7.16 -7.26 22.89
CA ALA A 518 8.10 -6.14 22.95
C ALA A 518 7.53 -4.87 22.30
N TYR A 519 6.87 -5.00 21.15
CA TYR A 519 6.19 -3.86 20.52
C TYR A 519 4.98 -3.38 21.31
N ALA A 520 4.17 -4.29 21.83
CA ALA A 520 3.00 -3.95 22.63
C ALA A 520 3.40 -3.12 23.86
N ALA A 521 4.56 -3.40 24.47
CA ALA A 521 5.10 -2.64 25.58
C ALA A 521 5.47 -1.19 25.23
N ILE A 522 5.84 -0.88 23.97
CA ILE A 522 6.28 0.48 23.57
C ILE A 522 5.17 1.33 22.94
N VAL A 523 4.05 0.75 22.51
CA VAL A 523 2.87 1.49 21.99
C VAL A 523 2.38 2.65 22.87
N PRO A 524 2.34 2.54 24.21
CA PRO A 524 1.86 3.62 25.08
C PRO A 524 2.77 4.82 25.05
N GLU A 525 4.09 4.57 25.05
CA GLU A 525 5.09 5.61 24.95
C GLU A 525 5.03 6.27 23.56
N TYR A 526 4.88 5.46 22.50
CA TYR A 526 4.60 5.98 21.16
C TYR A 526 3.37 6.91 21.15
N CYS A 527 2.24 6.48 21.74
CA CYS A 527 1.02 7.29 21.83
C CYS A 527 1.22 8.57 22.65
N ARG A 528 2.00 8.50 23.74
CA ARG A 528 2.33 9.66 24.58
C ARG A 528 3.13 10.69 23.77
N LEU A 529 4.17 10.24 23.06
CA LEU A 529 5.01 11.09 22.23
C LEU A 529 4.25 11.68 21.03
N GLU A 530 3.44 10.86 20.33
CA GLU A 530 2.52 11.35 19.29
C GLU A 530 1.59 12.43 19.86
N GLY A 531 1.02 12.21 21.05
CA GLY A 531 0.17 13.18 21.73
C GLY A 531 0.86 14.49 22.08
N MET A 532 2.16 14.46 22.41
CA MET A 532 2.96 15.69 22.60
C MET A 532 3.13 16.47 21.30
N LEU A 533 3.35 15.78 20.18
CA LEU A 533 3.44 16.40 18.85
C LEU A 533 2.10 17.01 18.44
N VAL A 534 0.99 16.28 18.62
CA VAL A 534 -0.37 16.79 18.33
C VAL A 534 -0.67 18.06 19.12
N LYS A 535 -0.23 18.14 20.38
CA LYS A 535 -0.41 19.32 21.25
C LYS A 535 0.62 20.42 21.02
N ALA A 536 1.58 20.23 20.10
CA ALA A 536 2.69 21.14 19.85
C ALA A 536 3.48 21.51 21.12
N LEU A 537 3.69 20.53 22.01
CA LEU A 537 4.45 20.73 23.26
C LEU A 537 5.97 20.65 23.08
N VAL A 538 6.45 20.32 21.89
CA VAL A 538 7.84 19.91 21.60
C VAL A 538 8.37 20.56 20.34
#